data_AF-A0A238W6P5-F1
#
_entry.id   AF-A0A238W6P5-F1
#
_cell.length_a   1.000
_cell.length_b   1.000
_cell.length_c   1.000
_cell.angle_alpha   90.00
_cell.angle_beta   90.00
_cell.angle_gamma   90.00
#
_symmetry.space_group_name_H-M   'P 1'
#
loop_
_entity.id
_entity.type
_entity.pdbx_description
1 polymer ?
#
loop_
_entity_poly.entity_id
_entity_poly.type
_entity_poly.pdbx_seq_one_letter_code
_entity_poly.pdbx_strand_id
1 'polypeptide(L)'
;MRSVLLAALVPAVFVPGVAHAEPVSGISAAVPPVGVAQAAPVSGIASAPVAGVASFSMTDILGTYGFGRAATIGAAGEAAGVWSAPTTHTGFGGEDLVITYTPSFSPAATERTVYTARYNEVTYPQAECERVGADGVAKHVWVSYRCRSGIAPSYTLLVR
;
A
#
# COMPACT_ATOMS: atom_id res chain seq x y z
N MET A 1 41.82 33.51 -9.86
CA MET A 1 42.60 32.68 -10.79
C MET A 1 41.87 31.36 -11.01
N ARG A 2 41.52 31.11 -12.29
CA ARG A 2 41.17 29.83 -12.94
C ARG A 2 39.92 29.05 -12.48
N SER A 3 38.83 29.36 -13.16
CA SER A 3 37.82 28.42 -13.65
C SER A 3 38.46 27.24 -14.41
N VAL A 4 37.90 26.04 -14.27
CA VAL A 4 38.03 24.96 -15.25
C VAL A 4 36.66 24.35 -15.52
N LEU A 5 36.25 24.54 -16.76
CA LEU A 5 35.15 23.93 -17.49
C LEU A 5 35.43 22.42 -17.66
N LEU A 6 34.41 21.55 -17.57
CA LEU A 6 34.39 20.35 -18.43
C LEU A 6 32.97 20.08 -18.91
N ALA A 7 32.87 20.00 -20.23
CA ALA A 7 31.66 19.90 -21.02
C ALA A 7 31.45 18.46 -21.53
N ALA A 8 30.17 18.18 -21.79
CA ALA A 8 29.63 17.28 -22.82
C ALA A 8 29.86 15.76 -22.72
N LEU A 9 28.77 14.98 -22.74
CA LEU A 9 28.26 14.38 -23.98
C LEU A 9 26.95 13.61 -23.72
N VAL A 10 25.91 14.00 -24.45
CA VAL A 10 24.65 13.27 -24.64
C VAL A 10 24.77 12.47 -25.95
N PRO A 11 24.32 11.21 -25.99
CA PRO A 11 23.77 10.66 -27.21
C PRO A 11 22.27 10.44 -27.09
N ALA A 12 21.52 11.15 -27.93
CA ALA A 12 20.16 10.82 -28.30
C ALA A 12 20.18 9.54 -29.16
N VAL A 13 19.35 8.56 -28.83
CA VAL A 13 19.00 7.48 -29.76
C VAL A 13 17.51 7.53 -30.01
N PHE A 14 17.23 7.76 -31.28
CA PHE A 14 15.96 7.90 -31.96
C PHE A 14 15.35 6.51 -32.20
N VAL A 15 14.09 6.28 -31.84
CA VAL A 15 13.33 5.09 -32.26
C VAL A 15 12.16 5.57 -33.13
N PRO A 16 12.16 5.31 -34.45
CA PRO A 16 11.00 5.51 -35.30
C PRO A 16 10.17 4.22 -35.36
N GLY A 17 8.83 4.34 -35.41
CA GLY A 17 7.99 3.16 -35.64
C GLY A 17 6.50 3.40 -35.46
N VAL A 18 5.90 4.13 -36.39
CA VAL A 18 4.45 4.15 -36.65
C VAL A 18 3.97 2.79 -37.15
N ALA A 19 2.84 2.30 -36.64
CA ALA A 19 1.92 1.46 -37.40
C ALA A 19 0.50 1.55 -36.82
N HIS A 20 -0.35 2.29 -37.53
CA HIS A 20 -1.79 2.06 -37.57
C HIS A 20 -2.07 0.61 -38.01
N ALA A 21 -3.01 -0.07 -37.35
CA ALA A 21 -3.57 -1.31 -37.84
C ALA A 21 -5.09 -1.35 -37.56
N GLU A 22 -5.86 -0.90 -38.54
CA GLU A 22 -7.16 -1.45 -38.95
C GLU A 22 -7.07 -1.65 -40.47
N PRO A 23 -7.95 -2.40 -41.17
CA PRO A 23 -8.88 -3.46 -40.76
C PRO A 23 -8.69 -4.73 -41.65
N VAL A 24 -9.22 -5.91 -41.27
CA VAL A 24 -9.61 -6.93 -42.26
C VAL A 24 -10.86 -7.69 -41.86
N SER A 25 -11.84 -7.56 -42.75
CA SER A 25 -13.04 -8.36 -42.93
C SER A 25 -12.84 -9.87 -42.76
N GLY A 26 -13.66 -10.46 -41.91
CA GLY A 26 -13.92 -11.90 -41.87
C GLY A 26 -15.43 -12.13 -41.87
N ILE A 27 -16.01 -12.17 -43.07
CA ILE A 27 -17.43 -12.43 -43.30
C ILE A 27 -17.56 -13.95 -43.46
N SER A 28 -18.30 -14.62 -42.58
CA SER A 28 -18.81 -15.97 -42.86
C SER A 28 -20.28 -16.07 -42.44
N ALA A 29 -21.11 -15.96 -43.48
CA ALA A 29 -22.42 -16.57 -43.70
C ALA A 29 -23.33 -16.86 -42.50
N ALA A 30 -24.40 -16.07 -42.39
CA ALA A 30 -25.76 -16.61 -42.23
C ALA A 30 -26.76 -15.60 -42.80
N VAL A 31 -27.51 -16.02 -43.82
CA VAL A 31 -28.70 -15.32 -44.31
C VAL A 31 -29.86 -15.68 -43.38
N PRO A 32 -30.57 -14.71 -42.80
CA PRO A 32 -31.99 -14.89 -42.50
C PRO A 32 -32.88 -13.87 -43.25
N PRO A 33 -34.11 -14.27 -43.59
CA PRO A 33 -35.01 -13.51 -44.44
C PRO A 33 -35.57 -12.25 -43.75
N VAL A 34 -35.92 -11.28 -44.61
CA VAL A 34 -36.70 -10.07 -44.35
C VAL A 34 -37.84 -10.34 -43.36
N GLY A 35 -37.81 -9.64 -42.21
CA GLY A 35 -38.87 -9.63 -41.21
C GLY A 35 -38.80 -8.34 -40.39
N VAL A 36 -39.86 -7.57 -40.44
CA VAL A 36 -40.02 -6.24 -39.84
C VAL A 36 -40.20 -6.35 -38.33
N ALA A 37 -39.41 -5.62 -37.51
CA ALA A 37 -39.77 -5.25 -36.13
C ALA A 37 -38.84 -4.15 -35.57
N GLN A 38 -39.42 -3.03 -35.14
CA GLN A 38 -38.77 -2.04 -34.27
C GLN A 38 -38.51 -2.65 -32.88
N ALA A 39 -37.28 -2.53 -32.34
CA ALA A 39 -37.01 -2.76 -30.92
C ALA A 39 -35.70 -2.06 -30.43
N ALA A 40 -35.90 -1.10 -29.52
CA ALA A 40 -35.08 -0.60 -28.38
C ALA A 40 -33.53 -0.52 -28.42
N PRO A 41 -32.94 0.53 -27.80
CA PRO A 41 -31.48 0.65 -27.65
C PRO A 41 -30.92 -0.46 -26.74
N VAL A 42 -29.84 -1.09 -27.20
CA VAL A 42 -29.07 -2.07 -26.43
C VAL A 42 -28.56 -1.42 -25.14
N SER A 43 -29.16 -1.83 -24.02
CA SER A 43 -28.65 -1.54 -22.68
C SER A 43 -27.25 -2.12 -22.54
N GLY A 44 -26.36 -1.29 -21.99
CA GLY A 44 -24.95 -1.58 -21.84
C GLY A 44 -24.70 -2.93 -21.16
N ILE A 45 -23.67 -3.61 -21.64
CA ILE A 45 -22.95 -4.66 -20.94
C ILE A 45 -22.52 -4.11 -19.56
N ALA A 46 -23.37 -4.34 -18.57
CA ALA A 46 -23.03 -4.17 -17.17
C ALA A 46 -22.03 -5.27 -16.84
N SER A 47 -20.77 -4.90 -16.64
CA SER A 47 -19.78 -5.75 -15.98
C SER A 47 -20.32 -6.12 -14.60
N ALA A 48 -20.79 -7.36 -14.44
CA ALA A 48 -21.20 -7.85 -13.14
C ALA A 48 -20.01 -7.77 -12.17
N PRO A 49 -20.18 -7.26 -10.94
CA PRO A 49 -19.11 -7.24 -9.96
C PRO A 49 -18.75 -8.69 -9.64
N VAL A 50 -17.49 -9.05 -9.86
CA VAL A 50 -16.96 -10.34 -9.41
C VAL A 50 -17.06 -10.33 -7.89
N ALA A 51 -17.99 -11.11 -7.35
CA ALA A 51 -18.18 -11.23 -5.92
C ALA A 51 -16.92 -11.83 -5.30
N GLY A 52 -16.29 -11.04 -4.40
CA GLY A 52 -15.49 -11.53 -3.28
C GLY A 52 -14.17 -12.21 -3.62
N VAL A 53 -13.10 -11.42 -3.73
CA VAL A 53 -11.81 -11.93 -3.25
C VAL A 53 -11.97 -12.18 -1.75
N ALA A 54 -11.86 -13.44 -1.33
CA ALA A 54 -11.80 -13.76 0.08
C ALA A 54 -10.60 -13.02 0.69
N SER A 55 -10.85 -12.20 1.71
CA SER A 55 -9.79 -11.54 2.47
C SER A 55 -8.98 -12.63 3.16
N PHE A 56 -7.70 -12.75 2.79
CA PHE A 56 -6.79 -13.66 3.49
C PHE A 56 -6.07 -12.88 4.58
N SER A 57 -5.90 -13.50 5.75
CA SER A 57 -5.05 -12.98 6.81
C SER A 57 -3.71 -13.68 6.80
N MET A 58 -2.65 -12.96 7.14
CA MET A 58 -1.30 -13.45 7.26
C MET A 58 -0.76 -13.14 8.65
N THR A 59 0.07 -14.04 9.18
CA THR A 59 0.81 -13.82 10.43
C THR A 59 2.29 -13.71 10.10
N ASP A 60 2.92 -12.59 10.48
CA ASP A 60 4.34 -12.34 10.22
C ASP A 60 4.93 -11.38 11.25
N ILE A 61 6.26 -11.33 11.33
CA ILE A 61 6.99 -10.33 12.10
C ILE A 61 6.86 -8.97 11.40
N LEU A 62 6.30 -7.98 12.10
CA LEU A 62 6.30 -6.58 11.66
C LEU A 62 7.73 -6.03 11.69
N GLY A 63 8.40 -6.18 12.83
CA GLY A 63 9.77 -5.73 13.04
C GLY A 63 10.28 -6.04 14.45
N THR A 64 11.59 -5.81 14.66
CA THR A 64 12.25 -5.90 15.97
C THR A 64 12.35 -4.51 16.60
N TYR A 65 11.78 -4.34 17.79
CA TYR A 65 11.77 -3.06 18.52
C TYR A 65 12.51 -3.16 19.85
N GLY A 66 12.69 -2.04 20.55
CA GLY A 66 13.29 -2.06 21.89
C GLY A 66 12.47 -2.92 22.87
N PHE A 67 13.11 -3.37 23.95
CA PHE A 67 12.43 -4.15 25.00
C PHE A 67 11.22 -3.39 25.58
N GLY A 68 10.09 -4.07 25.74
CA GLY A 68 8.79 -3.51 26.14
C GLY A 68 8.07 -2.71 25.04
N ARG A 69 8.74 -2.41 23.92
CA ARG A 69 8.18 -1.54 22.88
C ARG A 69 7.36 -2.33 21.88
N ALA A 70 7.79 -3.53 21.51
CA ALA A 70 7.02 -4.44 20.67
C ALA A 70 5.62 -4.68 21.25
N ALA A 71 5.53 -4.95 22.55
CA ALA A 71 4.25 -5.17 23.24
C ALA A 71 3.36 -3.91 23.20
N THR A 72 3.93 -2.73 23.45
CA THR A 72 3.22 -1.45 23.44
C THR A 72 2.67 -1.13 22.04
N ILE A 73 3.49 -1.30 21.01
CA ILE A 73 3.11 -1.09 19.61
C ILE A 73 2.02 -2.10 19.21
N GLY A 74 2.24 -3.38 19.52
CA GLY A 74 1.31 -4.48 19.22
C GLY A 74 -0.08 -4.24 19.80
N ALA A 75 -0.17 -3.91 21.09
CA ALA A 75 -1.44 -3.62 21.75
C ALA A 75 -2.14 -2.38 21.15
N ALA A 76 -1.37 -1.33 20.81
CA ALA A 76 -1.95 -0.12 20.25
C ALA A 76 -2.52 -0.35 18.83
N GLY A 77 -1.81 -1.08 17.97
CA GLY A 77 -2.33 -1.40 16.64
C GLY A 77 -3.47 -2.41 16.63
N GLU A 78 -3.53 -3.31 17.62
CA GLU A 78 -4.69 -4.17 17.83
C GLU A 78 -5.91 -3.35 18.29
N ALA A 79 -5.73 -2.42 19.23
CA ALA A 79 -6.77 -1.49 19.66
C ALA A 79 -7.25 -0.58 18.52
N ALA A 80 -6.34 -0.22 17.59
CA ALA A 80 -6.68 0.50 16.37
C ALA A 80 -7.36 -0.40 15.31
N GLY A 81 -7.40 -1.72 15.50
CA GLY A 81 -7.99 -2.68 14.56
C GLY A 81 -7.23 -2.78 13.23
N VAL A 82 -5.92 -2.51 13.25
CA VAL A 82 -5.03 -2.60 12.07
C VAL A 82 -4.51 -4.02 11.90
N TRP A 83 -4.37 -4.74 13.01
CA TRP A 83 -4.02 -6.15 13.08
C TRP A 83 -4.70 -6.79 14.29
N SER A 84 -4.44 -8.07 14.50
CA SER A 84 -4.97 -8.87 15.61
C SER A 84 -3.93 -9.84 16.14
N ALA A 85 -4.15 -10.34 17.35
CA ALA A 85 -3.31 -11.35 18.01
C ALA A 85 -1.81 -11.01 18.00
N PRO A 86 -1.42 -9.81 18.49
CA PRO A 86 -0.01 -9.45 18.59
C PRO A 86 0.69 -10.34 19.62
N THR A 87 1.82 -10.91 19.25
CA THR A 87 2.70 -11.66 20.15
C THR A 87 4.12 -11.11 20.06
N THR A 88 4.85 -11.18 21.18
CA THR A 88 6.22 -10.70 21.25
C THR A 88 7.20 -11.82 21.52
N HIS A 89 8.33 -11.82 20.83
CA HIS A 89 9.45 -12.74 21.09
C HIS A 89 10.70 -11.94 21.47
N THR A 90 11.22 -12.19 22.66
CA THR A 90 12.41 -11.50 23.16
C THR A 90 13.68 -12.16 22.60
N GLY A 91 14.57 -11.34 22.05
CA GLY A 91 15.89 -11.74 21.56
C GLY A 91 17.01 -10.84 22.10
N PHE A 92 18.24 -11.09 21.67
CA PHE A 92 19.41 -10.32 22.12
C PHE A 92 19.37 -8.85 21.65
N GLY A 93 18.80 -8.60 20.46
CA GLY A 93 18.75 -7.26 19.84
C GLY A 93 17.49 -6.45 20.13
N GLY A 94 16.55 -6.99 20.92
CA GLY A 94 15.25 -6.37 21.17
C GLY A 94 14.12 -7.41 21.23
N GLU A 95 12.91 -6.97 20.96
CA GLU A 95 11.70 -7.80 20.93
C GLU A 95 11.08 -7.77 19.52
N ASP A 96 10.85 -8.94 18.95
CA ASP A 96 10.13 -9.09 17.70
C ASP A 96 8.63 -8.96 17.95
N LEU A 97 7.96 -8.13 17.16
CA LEU A 97 6.51 -8.03 17.14
C LEU A 97 5.96 -8.87 16.00
N VAL A 98 5.24 -9.95 16.33
CA VAL A 98 4.48 -10.77 15.38
C VAL A 98 3.02 -10.33 15.42
N ILE A 99 2.41 -10.11 14.26
CA ILE A 99 1.02 -9.66 14.11
C ILE A 99 0.27 -10.52 13.10
N THR A 100 -1.05 -10.59 13.23
CA THR A 100 -1.93 -11.16 12.20
C THR A 100 -2.74 -10.05 11.53
N TYR A 101 -2.65 -9.93 10.22
CA TYR A 101 -3.26 -8.82 9.48
C TYR A 101 -3.77 -9.24 8.10
N THR A 102 -4.67 -8.45 7.52
CA THR A 102 -5.06 -8.59 6.11
C THR A 102 -4.24 -7.60 5.29
N PRO A 103 -3.43 -8.02 4.30
CA PRO A 103 -2.62 -7.10 3.54
C PRO A 103 -3.49 -6.15 2.71
N SER A 104 -3.07 -4.88 2.65
CA SER A 104 -3.72 -3.84 1.87
C SER A 104 -2.82 -3.32 0.76
N PHE A 105 -3.39 -3.24 -0.44
CA PHE A 105 -2.73 -2.72 -1.65
C PHE A 105 -3.39 -1.43 -2.16
N SER A 106 -4.40 -0.93 -1.45
CA SER A 106 -5.05 0.35 -1.75
C SER A 106 -5.17 1.18 -0.48
N PRO A 107 -4.87 2.49 -0.53
CA PRO A 107 -4.88 3.31 0.67
C PRO A 107 -6.31 3.40 1.23
N ALA A 108 -6.43 3.28 2.54
CA ALA A 108 -7.69 3.45 3.24
C ALA A 108 -8.27 4.85 2.99
N ALA A 109 -9.59 4.90 2.81
CA ALA A 109 -10.33 6.14 2.63
C ALA A 109 -10.15 7.07 3.84
N THR A 110 -10.04 6.49 5.04
CA THR A 110 -9.88 7.22 6.31
C THR A 110 -8.51 6.93 6.91
N GLU A 111 -7.87 7.98 7.41
CA GLU A 111 -6.63 7.87 8.16
C GLU A 111 -6.89 7.36 9.58
N ARG A 112 -6.05 6.44 10.04
CA ARG A 112 -6.21 5.77 11.33
C ARG A 112 -5.00 5.98 12.21
N THR A 113 -5.23 6.34 13.47
CA THR A 113 -4.17 6.38 14.48
C THR A 113 -3.86 4.98 14.97
N VAL A 114 -2.59 4.57 14.86
CA VAL A 114 -2.12 3.24 15.27
C VAL A 114 -1.45 3.29 16.63
N TYR A 115 -0.54 4.25 16.81
CA TYR A 115 0.34 4.30 17.97
C TYR A 115 0.85 5.73 18.20
N THR A 116 1.23 6.06 19.45
CA THR A 116 1.88 7.32 19.81
C THR A 116 3.16 7.05 20.59
N ALA A 117 4.31 7.38 19.99
CA ALA A 117 5.62 7.33 20.62
C ALA A 117 5.85 8.58 21.47
N ARG A 118 6.23 8.43 22.74
CA ARG A 118 6.45 9.55 23.67
C ARG A 118 7.91 9.64 24.12
N TYR A 119 8.43 10.85 24.33
CA TYR A 119 9.85 11.06 24.68
C TYR A 119 10.24 10.49 26.07
N ASN A 120 9.28 10.25 26.96
CA ASN A 120 9.52 9.60 28.25
C ASN A 120 9.54 8.05 28.15
N GLU A 121 9.23 7.50 26.99
CA GLU A 121 9.19 6.05 26.70
C GLU A 121 10.25 5.65 25.66
N VAL A 122 10.61 6.59 24.78
CA VAL A 122 11.51 6.37 23.64
C VAL A 122 12.54 7.48 23.59
N THR A 123 13.81 7.14 23.36
CA THR A 123 14.88 8.11 23.15
C THR A 123 14.63 8.98 21.92
N TYR A 124 14.15 8.37 20.82
CA TYR A 124 13.89 9.04 19.54
C TYR A 124 12.50 8.65 19.00
N PRO A 125 11.42 9.26 19.49
CA PRO A 125 10.06 8.85 19.12
C PRO A 125 9.72 9.16 17.65
N GLN A 126 10.35 10.16 17.04
CA GLN A 126 10.24 10.36 15.59
C GLN A 126 10.77 9.15 14.82
N ALA A 127 12.01 8.73 15.14
CA ALA A 127 12.66 7.62 14.46
C ALA A 127 11.89 6.30 14.66
N GLU A 128 11.30 6.10 15.84
CA GLU A 128 10.45 4.93 16.07
C GLU A 128 9.15 4.99 15.28
N CYS A 129 8.48 6.15 15.25
CA CYS A 129 7.27 6.32 14.43
C CYS A 129 7.55 6.03 12.96
N GLU A 130 8.66 6.58 12.43
CA GLU A 130 9.09 6.35 11.04
C GLU A 130 9.42 4.88 10.79
N ARG A 131 10.10 4.22 11.74
CA ARG A 131 10.42 2.79 11.66
C ARG A 131 9.17 1.93 11.62
N VAL A 132 8.26 2.06 12.59
CA VAL A 132 7.02 1.28 12.63
C VAL A 132 6.19 1.54 11.38
N GLY A 133 6.07 2.80 10.97
CA GLY A 133 5.39 3.21 9.73
C GLY A 133 5.95 2.52 8.49
N ALA A 134 7.28 2.52 8.34
CA ALA A 134 7.97 1.90 7.21
C ALA A 134 7.84 0.37 7.23
N ASP A 135 7.99 -0.26 8.38
CA ASP A 135 7.84 -1.71 8.56
C ASP A 135 6.44 -2.17 8.10
N GLY A 136 5.39 -1.45 8.48
CA GLY A 136 4.02 -1.79 8.07
C GLY A 136 3.76 -1.56 6.57
N VAL A 137 4.40 -0.57 5.93
CA VAL A 137 4.34 -0.43 4.46
C VAL A 137 5.06 -1.58 3.78
N ALA A 138 6.26 -1.93 4.25
CA ALA A 138 7.06 -3.02 3.69
C ALA A 138 6.34 -4.38 3.76
N LYS A 139 5.50 -4.57 4.78
CA LYS A 139 4.69 -5.77 5.00
C LYS A 139 3.29 -5.69 4.40
N HIS A 140 2.93 -4.59 3.75
CA HIS A 140 1.57 -4.31 3.25
C HIS A 140 0.49 -4.35 4.33
N VAL A 141 0.82 -4.03 5.58
CA VAL A 141 -0.18 -3.83 6.65
C VAL A 141 -1.02 -2.58 6.35
N TRP A 142 -0.37 -1.56 5.79
CA TRP A 142 -0.98 -0.36 5.22
C TRP A 142 -0.19 0.07 3.98
N VAL A 143 -0.76 0.99 3.19
CA VAL A 143 -0.15 1.45 1.95
C VAL A 143 0.73 2.68 2.19
N SER A 144 0.36 3.51 3.15
CA SER A 144 1.10 4.73 3.48
C SER A 144 0.97 5.08 4.96
N TYR A 145 1.92 5.86 5.46
CA TYR A 145 1.89 6.37 6.81
C TYR A 145 2.36 7.82 6.88
N ARG A 146 2.03 8.48 7.99
CA ARG A 146 2.52 9.80 8.36
C ARG A 146 2.79 9.83 9.86
N CYS A 147 3.88 10.49 10.24
CA CYS A 147 4.20 10.77 11.63
C CYS A 147 3.82 12.21 11.95
N ARG A 148 2.84 12.40 12.83
CA ARG A 148 2.39 13.72 13.27
C ARG A 148 2.93 14.04 14.65
N SER A 149 3.60 15.18 14.79
CA SER A 149 4.03 15.68 16.09
C SER A 149 2.82 16.07 16.95
N GLY A 150 2.86 15.71 18.23
CA GLY A 150 1.84 16.06 19.24
C GLY A 150 2.17 17.34 20.02
N ILE A 151 1.23 17.75 20.89
CA ILE A 151 1.36 18.93 21.78
C ILE A 151 2.37 18.67 22.92
N ALA A 152 2.47 17.43 23.38
CA ALA A 152 3.60 16.95 24.17
C ALA A 152 4.66 16.40 23.20
N PRO A 153 5.97 16.42 23.52
CA PRO A 153 6.98 15.85 22.66
C PRO A 153 6.63 14.36 22.47
N SER A 154 6.05 14.06 21.31
CA SER A 154 5.47 12.77 20.95
C SER A 154 5.18 12.76 19.46
N TYR A 155 5.22 11.57 18.86
CA TYR A 155 4.93 11.36 17.45
C TYR A 155 3.84 10.31 17.33
N THR A 156 2.74 10.67 16.67
CA THR A 156 1.60 9.80 16.43
C THR A 156 1.68 9.22 15.02
N LEU A 157 1.64 7.90 14.94
CA LEU A 157 1.60 7.15 13.69
C LEU A 157 0.16 7.12 13.16
N LEU A 158 0.00 7.67 11.96
CA LEU A 158 -1.23 7.72 11.20
C LEU A 158 -1.05 6.90 9.93
N VAL A 159 -1.98 6.01 9.59
CA VAL A 159 -1.85 5.06 8.47
C VAL A 159 -3.06 5.09 7.55
N ARG A 160 -2.82 4.72 6.28
CA ARG A 160 -3.84 4.50 5.24
C ARG A 160 -3.47 3.29 4.41
#